data_AF-A0A9N9LE20-F1
#
_entry.id   AF-A0A9N9LE20-F1
#
_cell.length_a   1.000
_cell.length_b   1.000
_cell.length_c   1.000
_cell.angle_alpha   90.00
_cell.angle_beta   90.00
_cell.angle_gamma   90.00
#
_symmetry.space_group_name_H-M   'P 1'
#
loop_
_entity.id
_entity.type
_entity.pdbx_description
1 polymer ?
#
loop_
_entity_poly.entity_id
_entity_poly.type
_entity_poly.pdbx_seq_one_letter_code
_entity_poly.pdbx_strand_id
1 'polypeptide(L)'
;MATYSPSHPHYLHDDIESSAEQCVKQAAVFSYNQMKTDGHWCLRVRSSISFTVQWLCIRRILSPSLLPEEVSKFSRFLLSQQNPYDGSWGLAPAVYKWPGDVSTSTEAYFGLKLLGTPINSEPMLKAKSFIRESRGVNDIGVLS
;
A
#
# COMPACT_ATOMS: atom_id res chain seq x y z
N MET A 1 41.32 -24.80 -41.68
CA MET A 1 40.88 -25.59 -40.52
C MET A 1 41.33 -24.87 -39.26
N ALA A 2 40.46 -24.04 -38.67
CA ALA A 2 40.73 -23.37 -37.41
C ALA A 2 39.88 -24.06 -36.32
N THR A 3 40.56 -24.55 -35.29
CA THR A 3 39.98 -25.22 -34.13
C THR A 3 39.28 -24.20 -33.23
N TYR A 4 37.97 -24.32 -33.07
CA TYR A 4 37.21 -23.58 -32.06
C TYR A 4 37.26 -24.37 -30.74
N SER A 5 37.88 -23.77 -29.73
CA SER A 5 37.87 -24.27 -28.35
C SER A 5 37.18 -23.21 -27.49
N PRO A 6 36.02 -23.50 -26.86
CA PRO A 6 35.40 -22.55 -25.96
C PRO A 6 35.95 -22.78 -24.54
N SER A 7 36.96 -22.00 -24.17
CA SER A 7 37.28 -21.73 -22.78
C SER A 7 36.16 -20.89 -22.15
N HIS A 8 35.11 -21.57 -21.66
CA HIS A 8 34.16 -20.93 -20.76
C HIS A 8 34.79 -20.79 -19.36
N PRO A 9 34.85 -19.57 -18.78
CA PRO A 9 35.34 -19.41 -17.42
C PRO A 9 34.36 -20.06 -16.44
N HIS A 10 34.86 -21.00 -15.63
CA HIS A 10 34.17 -21.67 -14.52
C HIS A 10 33.98 -20.75 -13.29
N TYR A 11 33.61 -19.48 -13.50
CA TYR A 11 33.39 -18.53 -12.41
C TYR A 11 31.91 -18.18 -12.37
N LEU A 12 31.12 -18.78 -11.46
CA LEU A 12 29.86 -18.26 -10.91
C LEU A 12 29.06 -19.28 -10.06
N HIS A 13 29.43 -20.56 -10.02
CA HIS A 13 28.63 -21.56 -9.29
C HIS A 13 28.99 -21.73 -7.80
N ASP A 14 30.28 -21.70 -7.43
CA ASP A 14 30.71 -21.94 -6.03
C ASP A 14 30.37 -20.80 -5.06
N ASP A 15 30.09 -19.59 -5.57
CA ASP A 15 29.81 -18.39 -4.77
C ASP A 15 28.32 -18.28 -4.37
N ILE A 16 27.42 -18.88 -5.15
CA ILE A 16 25.97 -18.80 -4.91
C ILE A 16 25.57 -19.62 -3.68
N GLU A 17 26.15 -20.82 -3.51
CA GLU A 17 25.81 -21.71 -2.39
C GLU A 17 26.22 -21.08 -1.05
N SER A 18 27.47 -20.62 -0.94
CA SER A 18 27.97 -19.90 0.23
C SER A 18 27.16 -18.62 0.52
N SER A 19 26.85 -17.85 -0.52
CA SER A 19 26.02 -16.65 -0.39
C SER A 19 24.59 -16.96 0.08
N ALA A 20 23.99 -18.03 -0.44
CA ALA A 20 22.66 -18.47 -0.04
C ALA A 20 22.63 -18.93 1.42
N GLU A 21 23.63 -19.71 1.86
CA GLU A 21 23.77 -20.10 3.26
C GLU A 21 23.88 -18.89 4.19
N GLN A 22 24.71 -17.91 3.82
CA GLN A 22 24.89 -16.71 4.61
C GLN A 22 23.59 -15.90 4.69
N CYS A 23 22.86 -15.77 3.58
CA CYS A 23 21.56 -15.10 3.55
C CYS A 23 20.53 -15.80 4.46
N VAL A 24 20.46 -17.14 4.43
CA VAL A 24 19.56 -17.91 5.28
C VAL A 24 19.91 -17.75 6.76
N LYS A 25 21.20 -17.82 7.12
CA LYS A 25 21.66 -17.61 8.50
C LYS A 25 21.27 -16.22 9.00
N GLN A 26 21.48 -15.18 8.20
CA GLN A 26 21.10 -13.80 8.55
C GLN A 26 19.58 -13.63 8.68
N ALA A 27 18.80 -14.18 7.74
CA ALA A 27 17.35 -14.12 7.77
C ALA A 27 16.76 -14.86 8.98
N ALA A 28 17.34 -16.01 9.36
CA ALA A 28 16.93 -16.78 10.53
C ALA A 28 17.20 -16.02 11.83
N VAL A 29 18.40 -15.44 11.99
CA VAL A 29 18.75 -14.62 13.16
C VAL A 29 17.83 -13.41 13.26
N PHE A 30 17.62 -12.69 12.15
CA PHE A 30 16.71 -11.55 12.12
C PHE A 30 15.29 -11.94 12.52
N SER A 31 14.77 -13.02 11.94
CA SER A 31 13.41 -13.51 12.24
C SER A 31 13.28 -13.91 13.71
N TYR A 32 14.24 -14.65 14.25
CA TYR A 32 14.26 -15.05 15.65
C TYR A 32 14.26 -13.84 16.60
N ASN A 33 15.07 -12.82 16.30
CA ASN A 33 15.14 -11.59 17.10
C ASN A 33 13.84 -10.77 17.08
N GLN A 34 12.98 -10.95 16.08
CA GLN A 34 11.67 -10.30 15.97
C GLN A 34 10.55 -11.07 16.71
N MET A 35 10.83 -12.30 17.17
CA MET A 35 9.87 -13.14 17.87
C MET A 35 9.58 -12.59 19.26
N LYS A 36 8.31 -12.66 19.68
CA LYS A 36 7.89 -12.31 21.04
C LYS A 36 8.28 -13.42 22.02
N THR A 37 8.24 -13.09 23.32
CA THR A 37 8.68 -14.00 24.40
C THR A 37 7.88 -15.30 24.50
N ASP A 38 6.66 -15.31 24.00
CA ASP A 38 5.73 -16.44 23.93
C ASP A 38 5.81 -17.20 22.58
N GLY A 39 6.78 -16.88 21.73
CA GLY A 39 7.09 -17.65 20.52
C GLY A 39 6.35 -17.24 19.25
N HIS A 40 5.51 -16.20 19.27
CA HIS A 40 4.81 -15.73 18.07
C HIS A 40 5.49 -14.51 17.42
N TRP A 41 5.15 -14.24 16.16
CA TRP A 41 5.52 -13.00 15.45
C TRP A 41 4.31 -12.08 15.34
N CYS A 42 4.50 -10.82 15.72
CA CYS A 42 3.50 -9.77 15.53
C CYS A 42 4.10 -8.66 14.66
N LEU A 43 3.80 -8.72 13.37
CA LEU A 43 4.30 -7.76 12.38
C LEU A 43 3.15 -6.90 11.85
N ARG A 44 3.47 -5.68 11.43
CA ARG A 44 2.50 -4.78 10.83
C ARG A 44 2.10 -5.29 9.44
N VAL A 45 0.86 -5.74 9.30
CA VAL A 45 0.22 -5.97 8.01
C VAL A 45 -0.16 -4.61 7.42
N ARG A 46 0.19 -4.37 6.16
CA ARG A 46 -0.24 -3.19 5.42
C ARG A 46 -1.26 -3.64 4.36
N SER A 47 -2.45 -3.05 4.38
CA SER A 47 -3.53 -3.29 3.43
C SER A 47 -3.84 -2.03 2.61
N SER A 48 -4.82 -2.11 1.72
CA SER A 48 -5.44 -0.91 1.16
C SER A 48 -6.01 -0.02 2.27
N ILE A 49 -6.23 1.24 1.94
CA ILE A 49 -6.86 2.22 2.83
C ILE A 49 -8.37 1.96 3.03
N SER A 50 -8.99 1.11 2.22
CA SER A 50 -10.43 0.80 2.24
C SER A 50 -10.91 0.40 3.61
N PHE A 51 -10.19 -0.50 4.29
CA PHE A 51 -10.53 -0.91 5.67
C PHE A 51 -10.58 0.26 6.64
N THR A 52 -9.67 1.22 6.49
CA THR A 52 -9.63 2.42 7.34
C THR A 52 -10.82 3.32 7.05
N VAL A 53 -11.14 3.55 5.77
CA VAL A 53 -12.30 4.36 5.38
C VAL A 53 -13.61 3.71 5.83
N GLN A 54 -13.78 2.40 5.61
CA GLN A 54 -14.98 1.67 6.01
C GLN A 54 -15.16 1.71 7.53
N TRP A 55 -14.07 1.57 8.30
CA TRP A 55 -14.10 1.75 9.75
C TRP A 55 -14.50 3.17 10.15
N LEU A 56 -14.00 4.21 9.46
CA LEU A 56 -14.41 5.60 9.68
C LEU A 56 -15.90 5.81 9.41
N CYS A 57 -16.43 5.22 8.33
CA CYS A 57 -17.86 5.26 8.02
C CYS A 57 -18.70 4.64 9.13
N ILE A 58 -18.33 3.44 9.60
CA ILE A 58 -19.01 2.75 10.70
C ILE A 58 -18.95 3.59 11.99
N ARG A 59 -17.77 4.11 12.33
CA ARG A 59 -17.59 5.00 13.49
C ARG A 59 -18.48 6.22 13.42
N ARG A 60 -18.61 6.84 12.25
CA ARG A 60 -19.45 8.03 12.03
C ARG A 60 -20.93 7.73 12.17
N ILE A 61 -21.36 6.52 11.78
CA ILE A 61 -22.74 6.03 11.93
C ILE A 61 -23.04 5.76 13.41
N LEU A 62 -22.14 5.08 14.13
CA LEU A 62 -22.35 4.67 15.52
C LEU A 62 -22.12 5.80 16.54
N SER A 63 -21.27 6.78 16.20
CA SER A 63 -21.01 7.94 17.05
C SER A 63 -20.78 9.20 16.21
N PRO A 64 -21.52 10.28 16.47
CA PRO A 64 -21.53 11.44 15.60
C PRO A 64 -20.30 12.36 15.74
N SER A 65 -19.31 12.06 16.57
CA SER A 65 -18.18 12.96 16.79
C SER A 65 -16.86 12.21 16.89
N LEU A 66 -15.99 12.39 15.90
CA LEU A 66 -14.57 12.06 16.01
C LEU A 66 -13.85 13.18 16.75
N LEU A 67 -12.88 12.83 17.59
CA LEU A 67 -12.06 13.83 18.26
C LEU A 67 -11.19 14.56 17.21
N PRO A 68 -10.89 15.86 17.39
CA PRO A 68 -10.07 16.62 16.42
C PRO A 68 -8.72 15.97 16.13
N GLU A 69 -8.10 15.34 17.12
CA GLU A 69 -6.85 14.60 16.97
C GLU A 69 -7.01 13.38 16.05
N GLU A 70 -8.10 12.62 16.22
CA GLU A 70 -8.41 11.48 15.35
C GLU A 70 -8.60 11.94 13.90
N VAL A 71 -9.38 13.01 13.71
CA VAL A 71 -9.60 13.60 12.38
C VAL A 71 -8.26 13.96 11.73
N SER A 72 -7.38 14.65 12.45
CA SER A 72 -6.05 15.02 11.94
C SER A 72 -5.20 13.79 11.59
N LYS A 73 -5.19 12.76 12.44
CA LYS A 73 -4.43 11.52 12.23
C LYS A 73 -4.91 10.76 10.99
N PHE A 74 -6.23 10.59 10.85
CA PHE A 74 -6.81 9.88 9.71
C PHE A 74 -6.63 10.64 8.40
N SER A 75 -6.85 11.96 8.38
CA SER A 75 -6.63 12.76 7.18
C SER A 75 -5.17 12.69 6.72
N ARG A 76 -4.22 12.82 7.66
CA ARG A 76 -2.79 12.70 7.35
C ARG A 76 -2.44 11.31 6.80
N PHE A 77 -3.00 10.25 7.40
CA PHE A 77 -2.78 8.89 6.94
C PHE A 77 -3.31 8.68 5.52
N LEU A 78 -4.57 9.03 5.24
CA LEU A 78 -5.16 8.86 3.90
C LEU A 78 -4.38 9.64 2.84
N LEU A 79 -4.04 10.90 3.11
CA LEU A 79 -3.23 11.72 2.20
C LEU A 79 -1.82 11.18 2.00
N SER A 80 -1.20 10.58 3.03
CA SER A 80 0.13 9.97 2.89
C SER A 80 0.17 8.76 1.97
N GLN A 81 -0.99 8.14 1.70
CA GLN A 81 -1.13 7.01 0.79
C GLN A 81 -1.56 7.42 -0.62
N GLN A 82 -1.82 8.71 -0.85
CA GLN A 82 -2.25 9.22 -2.15
C GLN A 82 -1.07 9.19 -3.14
N ASN A 83 -1.33 8.74 -4.36
CA ASN A 83 -0.37 8.85 -5.44
C ASN A 83 -0.15 10.34 -5.79
N PRO A 84 1.10 10.85 -5.70
CA PRO A 84 1.37 12.27 -5.92
C PRO A 84 1.17 12.73 -7.37
N TYR A 85 1.20 11.80 -8.34
CA TYR A 85 1.14 12.11 -9.77
C TYR A 85 -0.31 12.28 -10.25
N ASP A 86 -1.16 11.28 -10.01
CA ASP A 86 -2.55 11.24 -10.51
C ASP A 86 -3.61 11.46 -9.41
N GLY A 87 -3.21 11.46 -8.13
CA GLY A 87 -4.12 11.64 -7.00
C GLY A 87 -4.94 10.40 -6.62
N SER A 88 -4.63 9.24 -7.18
CA SER A 88 -5.34 7.98 -6.93
C SER A 88 -4.86 7.25 -5.66
N TRP A 89 -5.62 6.21 -5.28
CA TRP A 89 -5.21 5.18 -4.33
C TRP A 89 -5.40 3.80 -4.96
N GLY A 90 -4.46 2.88 -4.71
CA GLY A 90 -4.50 1.51 -5.23
C GLY A 90 -4.89 0.47 -4.19
N LEU A 91 -5.06 -0.77 -4.64
CA LEU A 91 -5.38 -1.95 -3.81
C LEU A 91 -4.28 -2.32 -2.79
N ALA A 92 -3.09 -1.76 -2.96
CA ALA A 92 -1.98 -1.92 -2.05
C ALA A 92 -1.34 -0.55 -1.75
N PRO A 93 -0.58 -0.42 -0.64
CA PRO A 93 0.08 0.84 -0.28
C PRO A 93 0.95 1.39 -1.42
N ALA A 94 1.04 2.72 -1.51
CA ALA A 94 1.75 3.46 -2.56
C ALA A 94 3.25 3.10 -2.68
N VAL A 95 3.82 2.37 -1.71
CA VAL A 95 5.22 1.91 -1.67
C VAL A 95 5.64 1.13 -2.93
N TYR A 96 4.70 0.46 -3.60
CA TYR A 96 5.03 -0.44 -4.71
C TYR A 96 4.59 0.10 -6.09
N LYS A 97 4.32 1.40 -6.24
CA LYS A 97 3.83 2.01 -7.51
C LYS A 97 2.63 1.26 -8.11
N TRP A 98 1.71 0.79 -7.27
CA TRP A 98 0.50 0.15 -7.76
C TRP A 98 -0.35 1.16 -8.54
N PRO A 99 -0.99 0.73 -9.64
CA PRO A 99 -1.93 1.58 -10.34
C PRO A 99 -3.08 1.97 -9.40
N GLY A 100 -3.64 3.15 -9.64
CA GLY A 100 -4.84 3.59 -8.96
C GLY A 100 -6.02 2.66 -9.23
N ASP A 101 -6.83 2.44 -8.21
CA ASP A 101 -8.09 1.71 -8.29
C ASP A 101 -9.26 2.69 -8.08
N VAL A 102 -10.27 2.62 -8.94
CA VAL A 102 -11.41 3.56 -8.90
C VAL A 102 -12.23 3.40 -7.63
N SER A 103 -12.45 2.18 -7.17
CA SER A 103 -13.24 1.90 -5.97
C SER A 103 -12.53 2.44 -4.73
N THR A 104 -11.26 2.06 -4.55
CA THR A 104 -10.40 2.51 -3.45
C THR A 104 -10.25 4.04 -3.45
N SER A 105 -10.05 4.65 -4.62
CA SER A 105 -9.94 6.11 -4.73
C SER A 105 -11.25 6.82 -4.39
N THR A 106 -12.39 6.24 -4.76
CA THR A 106 -13.71 6.77 -4.43
C THR A 106 -13.96 6.71 -2.92
N GLU A 107 -13.64 5.58 -2.28
CA GLU A 107 -13.69 5.44 -0.83
C GLU A 107 -12.76 6.46 -0.14
N ALA A 108 -11.52 6.60 -0.61
CA ALA A 108 -10.55 7.57 -0.07
C ALA A 108 -11.09 9.00 -0.11
N TYR A 109 -11.60 9.42 -1.26
CA TYR A 109 -12.18 10.74 -1.47
C TYR A 109 -13.38 10.96 -0.55
N PHE A 110 -14.24 9.96 -0.40
CA PHE A 110 -15.37 10.01 0.53
C PHE A 110 -14.91 10.13 1.99
N GLY A 111 -13.93 9.32 2.41
CA GLY A 111 -13.35 9.37 3.76
C GLY A 111 -12.74 10.73 4.08
N LEU A 112 -11.96 11.30 3.16
CA LEU A 112 -11.39 12.65 3.33
C LEU A 112 -12.48 13.73 3.42
N LYS A 113 -13.56 13.60 2.65
CA LYS A 113 -14.72 14.50 2.75
C LYS A 113 -15.43 14.36 4.09
N LEU A 114 -15.61 13.15 4.61
CA LEU A 114 -16.18 12.90 5.95
C LEU A 114 -15.33 13.51 7.07
N LEU A 115 -14.02 13.53 6.90
CA LEU A 115 -13.06 14.13 7.82
C LEU A 115 -12.95 15.66 7.68
N GLY A 116 -13.71 16.29 6.78
CA GLY A 116 -13.74 17.74 6.58
C GLY A 116 -12.62 18.30 5.69
N THR A 117 -11.96 17.46 4.89
CA THR A 117 -10.94 17.92 3.93
C THR A 117 -11.59 18.82 2.87
N PRO A 118 -11.08 20.05 2.62
CA PRO A 118 -11.67 20.96 1.64
C PRO A 118 -11.70 20.35 0.23
N ILE A 119 -12.88 20.29 -0.39
CA ILE A 119 -13.06 19.71 -1.73
C ILE A 119 -12.30 20.46 -2.84
N ASN A 120 -11.92 21.72 -2.58
CA ASN A 120 -11.16 22.57 -3.49
C ASN A 120 -9.64 22.49 -3.25
N SER A 121 -9.20 21.68 -2.29
CA SER A 121 -7.77 21.43 -2.07
C SER A 121 -7.19 20.64 -3.25
N GLU A 122 -5.93 20.90 -3.58
CA GLU A 122 -5.20 20.17 -4.62
C GLU A 122 -5.35 18.63 -4.55
N PRO A 123 -5.15 17.95 -3.39
CA PRO A 123 -5.30 16.50 -3.31
C PRO A 123 -6.72 16.02 -3.64
N MET A 124 -7.75 16.76 -3.23
CA MET A 124 -9.15 16.43 -3.53
C MET A 124 -9.47 16.64 -5.01
N LEU A 125 -8.92 17.69 -5.64
CA LEU A 125 -9.11 17.94 -7.06
C LEU A 125 -8.49 16.85 -7.93
N LYS A 126 -7.24 16.42 -7.63
CA LYS A 126 -6.59 15.32 -8.36
C LYS A 126 -7.36 14.01 -8.24
N ALA A 127 -7.74 13.64 -7.00
CA ALA A 127 -8.56 12.46 -6.75
C ALA A 127 -9.88 12.49 -7.54
N LYS A 128 -10.56 13.64 -7.56
CA LYS A 128 -11.80 13.82 -8.32
C LYS A 128 -11.58 13.69 -9.83
N SER A 129 -10.49 14.23 -10.37
CA SER A 129 -10.15 14.07 -11.79
C SER A 129 -9.93 12.60 -12.14
N PHE A 130 -9.12 11.89 -11.35
CA PHE A 130 -8.88 10.45 -11.52
C PHE A 130 -10.20 9.65 -11.55
N ILE A 131 -11.07 9.84 -10.55
CA ILE A 131 -12.37 9.15 -10.45
C ILE A 131 -13.29 9.44 -11.65
N ARG A 132 -13.23 10.66 -12.20
CA ARG A 132 -14.04 11.04 -13.37
C ARG A 132 -13.50 10.44 -14.66
N GLU A 133 -12.18 10.38 -14.80
CA GLU A 133 -11.50 9.84 -15.98
C GLU A 133 -11.60 8.31 -16.05
N SER A 134 -11.67 7.63 -14.90
CA SER A 134 -11.73 6.16 -14.81
C SER A 134 -13.07 5.52 -15.22
N ARG A 135 -13.86 6.17 -16.09
CA ARG A 135 -15.20 5.74 -16.53
C ARG A 135 -16.13 5.35 -15.36
N GLY A 136 -16.41 6.38 -14.56
CA GLY A 136 -17.37 6.50 -13.46
C GLY A 136 -18.30 5.33 -13.11
N VAL A 137 -18.23 4.93 -11.83
CA VAL A 137 -19.29 4.29 -11.00
C VAL A 137 -19.87 2.93 -11.47
N ASN A 138 -19.85 2.62 -12.76
CA ASN A 138 -20.36 1.36 -13.33
C ASN A 138 -19.43 0.16 -13.12
N ASP A 139 -18.21 0.37 -12.64
CA ASP A 139 -17.20 -0.67 -12.37
C ASP A 139 -16.77 -0.68 -10.90
N ILE A 140 -17.54 -0.02 -10.02
CA ILE A 140 -17.34 -0.17 -8.57
C ILE A 140 -17.82 -1.57 -8.24
N GLY A 141 -16.90 -2.46 -7.88
CA GLY A 141 -17.15 -3.86 -7.51
C GLY A 141 -18.06 -3.98 -6.28
N VAL A 142 -19.35 -3.69 -6.46
CA VAL A 142 -20.45 -4.07 -5.60
C VAL A 142 -21.35 -4.91 -6.49
N LEU A 143 -21.11 -6.24 -6.47
CA LEU A 143 -21.98 -7.29 -7.00
C LEU A 143 -22.45 -7.06 -8.46
N SER A 144 -21.66 -7.54 -9.43
CA SER A 144 -22.19 -7.89 -10.76
C SER A 144 -23.05 -9.15 -10.69
#